data_AF-A0A7C3QB37-F1
#
_entry.id   AF-A0A7C3QB37-F1
#
_cell.length_a   1.000
_cell.length_b   1.000
_cell.length_c   1.000
_cell.angle_alpha   90.00
_cell.angle_beta   90.00
_cell.angle_gamma   90.00
#
_symmetry.space_group_name_H-M   'P 1'
#
loop_
_entity.id
_entity.type
_entity.pdbx_description
1 polymer ?
#
loop_
_entity_poly.entity_id
_entity_poly.type
_entity_poly.pdbx_seq_one_letter_code
_entity_poly.pdbx_strand_id
1 'polypeptide(L)'
;MSGSVRHETMLRKPILMPPSMIEKVDKIAKNKKVSFAKVVRDAVNAFDSETSADDTKILYALADTMIKTTQEVIKKMEEIEKRLDATHAMLEAQ
;
A
#
# COMPACT_ATOMS: atom_id res chain seq x y z
N MET A 1 14.47 3.21 -36.10
CA MET A 1 13.44 2.73 -37.04
C MET A 1 12.07 3.01 -36.44
N SER A 2 11.27 3.82 -37.12
CA SER A 2 9.95 4.28 -36.66
C SER A 2 8.95 3.12 -36.73
N GLY A 3 8.58 2.59 -35.56
CA GLY A 3 7.48 1.65 -35.45
C GLY A 3 6.18 2.36 -35.80
N SER A 4 5.59 1.99 -36.93
CA SER A 4 4.25 2.42 -37.35
C SER A 4 3.26 2.08 -36.24
N VAL A 5 2.75 3.09 -35.54
CA VAL A 5 1.58 2.97 -34.67
C VAL A 5 0.41 2.67 -35.60
N ARG A 6 0.20 1.39 -35.89
CA ARG A 6 -0.98 0.93 -36.62
C ARG A 6 -2.19 1.53 -35.90
N HIS A 7 -3.00 2.30 -36.62
CA HIS A 7 -4.23 2.89 -36.11
C HIS A 7 -5.20 1.76 -35.70
N GLU A 8 -5.03 1.27 -34.47
CA GLU A 8 -6.06 0.46 -33.82
C GLU A 8 -7.31 1.32 -33.67
N THR A 9 -8.43 0.86 -34.21
CA THR A 9 -9.71 1.52 -34.08
C THR A 9 -10.09 1.65 -32.61
N MET A 10 -10.33 2.87 -32.14
CA MET A 10 -10.72 3.13 -30.75
C MET A 10 -12.05 2.45 -30.41
N LEU A 11 -12.03 1.48 -29.49
CA LEU A 11 -13.22 0.85 -28.95
C LEU A 11 -13.72 1.63 -27.72
N ARG A 12 -15.01 1.99 -27.71
CA ARG A 12 -15.66 2.62 -26.55
C ARG A 12 -16.29 1.54 -25.67
N LYS A 13 -15.91 1.51 -24.39
CA LYS A 13 -16.53 0.63 -23.39
C LYS A 13 -17.10 1.48 -22.25
N PRO A 14 -18.39 1.34 -21.90
CA PRO A 14 -18.95 1.97 -20.72
C PRO A 14 -18.42 1.26 -19.47
N ILE A 15 -18.06 2.02 -18.44
CA ILE A 15 -17.66 1.51 -17.13
C ILE A 15 -18.53 2.17 -16.07
N LEU A 16 -19.00 1.38 -15.11
CA LEU A 16 -19.67 1.91 -13.94
C LEU A 16 -18.62 2.47 -12.99
N MET A 17 -18.76 3.74 -12.62
CA MET A 17 -17.89 4.40 -11.66
C MET A 17 -18.72 5.15 -10.62
N PRO A 18 -18.24 5.22 -9.36
CA PRO A 18 -18.87 6.05 -8.35
C PRO A 18 -18.91 7.54 -8.77
N PRO A 19 -19.98 8.29 -8.45
CA PRO A 19 -20.09 9.71 -8.79
C PRO A 19 -18.90 10.55 -8.30
N SER A 20 -18.41 10.26 -7.10
CA SER A 20 -17.25 10.95 -6.51
C SER A 20 -15.95 10.77 -7.31
N MET A 21 -15.78 9.62 -7.97
CA MET A 21 -14.64 9.37 -8.86
C MET A 21 -14.79 10.11 -10.19
N ILE A 22 -16.01 10.15 -10.74
CA ILE A 22 -16.31 10.89 -11.97
C ILE A 22 -15.98 12.37 -11.78
N GLU A 23 -16.41 12.98 -10.67
CA GLU A 23 -16.10 14.38 -10.36
C GLU A 23 -14.61 14.67 -10.24
N LYS A 24 -13.85 13.76 -9.62
CA LYS A 24 -12.38 13.91 -9.49
C LYS A 24 -11.71 13.91 -10.85
N VAL A 25 -12.03 12.94 -11.70
CA VAL A 25 -11.43 12.83 -13.03
C VAL A 25 -11.85 14.00 -13.91
N ASP A 26 -13.09 14.48 -13.81
CA ASP A 26 -13.58 15.66 -14.53
C ASP A 26 -12.84 16.95 -14.11
N LYS A 27 -12.60 17.14 -12.80
CA LYS A 27 -11.77 18.25 -12.30
C LYS A 27 -10.35 18.20 -12.85
N ILE A 28 -9.72 17.02 -12.87
CA ILE A 28 -8.37 16.83 -13.42
C ILE A 28 -8.36 17.13 -14.93
N ALA A 29 -9.36 16.65 -15.66
CA ALA A 29 -9.52 16.87 -17.09
C ALA A 29 -9.64 18.36 -17.43
N LYS A 30 -10.47 19.10 -16.69
CA LYS A 30 -10.64 20.55 -16.81
C LYS A 30 -9.33 21.30 -16.54
N ASN A 31 -8.65 20.97 -15.45
CA ASN A 31 -7.39 21.61 -15.07
C ASN A 31 -6.30 21.40 -16.13
N LYS A 32 -6.23 20.20 -16.71
CA LYS A 32 -5.24 19.84 -17.74
C LYS A 32 -5.70 20.16 -19.17
N LYS A 33 -6.91 20.68 -19.36
CA LYS A 33 -7.55 20.96 -20.68
C LYS A 33 -7.52 19.75 -21.63
N VAL A 34 -7.80 18.56 -21.09
CA VAL A 34 -7.86 17.29 -21.85
C VAL A 34 -9.21 16.64 -21.67
N SER A 35 -9.52 15.64 -22.49
CA SER A 35 -10.74 14.86 -22.33
C SER A 35 -10.66 13.92 -21.13
N PHE A 36 -11.80 13.63 -20.53
CA PHE A 36 -11.93 12.62 -19.46
C PHE A 36 -11.25 11.30 -19.84
N ALA A 37 -11.54 10.80 -21.05
CA ALA A 37 -10.96 9.55 -21.54
C ALA A 37 -9.43 9.61 -21.75
N LYS A 38 -8.84 10.80 -21.94
CA LYS A 38 -7.39 10.95 -21.97
C LYS A 38 -6.81 10.81 -20.57
N VAL A 39 -7.42 11.44 -19.56
CA VAL A 39 -6.99 11.27 -18.16
C VAL A 39 -7.03 9.80 -17.73
N VAL A 40 -8.09 9.08 -18.10
CA VAL A 40 -8.20 7.64 -17.79
C VAL A 40 -7.10 6.84 -18.50
N ARG A 41 -6.83 7.09 -19.78
CA ARG A 41 -5.75 6.41 -20.51
C ARG A 41 -4.37 6.72 -19.94
N ASP A 42 -4.12 7.97 -19.60
CA ASP A 42 -2.85 8.41 -19.00
C ASP A 42 -2.67 7.73 -17.63
N ALA A 43 -3.74 7.61 -16.84
CA ALA A 43 -3.70 6.90 -15.56
C ALA A 43 -3.46 5.39 -15.73
N VAL A 44 -4.08 4.74 -16.72
CA VAL A 44 -3.84 3.32 -17.01
C VAL A 44 -2.41 3.10 -17.52
N ASN A 45 -1.90 3.98 -18.38
CA ASN A 45 -0.53 3.89 -18.88
C ASN A 45 0.52 4.15 -17.78
N ALA A 46 0.19 5.01 -16.81
CA ALA A 46 1.06 5.30 -15.66
C ALA A 46 0.89 4.30 -14.51
N PHE A 47 -0.16 3.48 -14.55
CA PHE A 47 -0.36 2.40 -13.60
C PHE A 47 0.61 1.28 -13.99
N ASP A 48 1.82 1.36 -13.45
CA ASP A 48 2.79 0.28 -13.55
C ASP A 48 2.22 -0.91 -12.76
N SER A 49 1.84 -1.98 -13.45
CA SER A 49 1.30 -3.19 -12.83
C SER A 49 2.35 -3.95 -12.01
N GLU A 50 3.61 -3.56 -12.13
CA GLU A 50 4.65 -4.02 -11.24
C GLU A 50 4.61 -3.14 -9.99
N THR A 51 4.09 -3.70 -8.89
CA THR A 51 4.52 -3.28 -7.56
C THR A 51 6.04 -3.25 -7.63
N SER A 52 6.67 -2.08 -7.55
CA SER A 52 8.09 -2.00 -7.83
C SER A 52 8.82 -3.00 -6.93
N ALA A 53 9.87 -3.65 -7.44
CA ALA A 53 10.65 -4.59 -6.65
C ALA A 53 11.18 -3.96 -5.35
N ASP A 54 11.17 -2.63 -5.22
CA ASP A 54 11.49 -1.91 -3.99
C ASP A 54 10.30 -1.79 -3.02
N ASP A 55 9.07 -1.54 -3.50
CA ASP A 55 7.90 -1.47 -2.61
C ASP A 55 7.63 -2.80 -1.92
N THR A 56 7.84 -3.92 -2.63
CA THR A 56 7.75 -5.26 -2.04
C THR A 56 8.83 -5.50 -0.99
N LYS A 57 10.08 -5.09 -1.21
CA LYS A 57 11.15 -5.17 -0.20
C LYS A 57 10.86 -4.32 1.03
N ILE A 58 10.30 -3.12 0.86
CA ILE A 58 9.92 -2.24 1.97
C ILE A 58 8.83 -2.92 2.81
N LEU A 59 7.82 -3.53 2.17
CA LEU A 59 6.77 -4.28 2.86
C LEU A 59 7.31 -5.48 3.62
N TYR A 60 8.26 -6.24 3.04
CA TYR A 60 8.93 -7.33 3.74
C TYR A 60 9.77 -6.84 4.93
N ALA A 61 10.53 -5.75 4.78
CA ALA A 61 11.31 -5.17 5.87
C ALA A 61 10.42 -4.66 7.02
N LEU A 62 9.25 -4.10 6.70
CA LEU A 62 8.25 -3.70 7.70
C LEU A 62 7.70 -4.92 8.46
N ALA A 63 7.36 -5.99 7.75
CA ALA A 63 6.87 -7.21 8.36
C ALA A 63 7.93 -7.84 9.30
N ASP A 64 9.18 -7.93 8.85
CA ASP A 64 10.30 -8.45 9.64
C ASP A 64 10.56 -7.62 10.89
N THR A 65 10.47 -6.29 10.79
CA THR A 65 10.64 -5.41 11.96
C THR A 65 9.50 -5.55 12.94
N MET A 66 8.25 -5.68 12.48
CA MET A 66 7.10 -5.94 13.37
C MET A 66 7.22 -7.29 14.08
N ILE A 67 7.68 -8.34 13.40
CA ILE A 67 7.90 -9.66 14.01
C ILE A 67 8.98 -9.57 15.09
N LYS A 68 10.12 -8.93 14.79
CA LYS A 68 11.23 -8.76 15.75
C LYS A 68 10.82 -7.97 16.99
N THR A 69 10.13 -6.85 16.82
CA THR A 69 9.69 -6.03 17.95
C THR A 69 8.69 -6.78 18.82
N THR A 70 7.78 -7.55 18.22
CA THR A 70 6.82 -8.38 18.97
C THR A 70 7.55 -9.44 19.81
N GLN A 71 8.55 -10.11 19.25
CA GLN A 71 9.37 -11.10 19.98
C GLN A 71 10.16 -10.46 21.13
N GLU A 72 10.70 -9.26 20.94
CA GLU A 72 11.39 -8.53 22.01
C GLU A 72 10.45 -8.12 23.14
N VAL A 73 9.23 -7.67 22.81
CA VAL A 73 8.20 -7.35 23.80
C VAL A 73 7.83 -8.58 24.61
N ILE A 74 7.62 -9.74 23.97
CA ILE A 74 7.32 -11.01 24.65
C ILE A 74 8.46 -11.36 25.62
N LYS A 75 9.73 -11.30 25.18
CA LYS A 75 10.87 -11.57 26.06
C LYS A 75 10.93 -10.64 27.27
N LYS A 76 10.64 -9.35 27.07
CA LYS A 76 10.61 -8.39 28.19
C LYS A 76 9.45 -8.68 29.15
N MET A 77 8.29 -9.11 28.65
CA MET A 77 7.19 -9.55 29.51
C MET A 77 7.59 -10.76 30.34
N GLU A 78 8.21 -11.79 29.75
CA GLU A 78 8.69 -12.98 30.48
C GLU A 78 9.74 -12.62 31.55
N GLU A 79 10.63 -11.68 31.26
CA GLU A 79 11.62 -11.21 32.23
C GLU A 79 10.95 -10.47 33.40
N ILE A 80 9.94 -9.65 33.13
CA ILE A 80 9.18 -8.95 34.16
C ILE A 80 8.36 -9.94 35.00
N GLU A 81 7.73 -10.94 34.37
CA GLU A 81 6.99 -12.01 35.05
C GLU A 81 7.89 -12.76 36.04
N LYS A 82 9.07 -13.20 35.60
CA LYS A 82 10.04 -13.85 36.49
C LYS A 82 10.47 -12.98 37.67
N ARG A 83 10.63 -11.67 37.45
CA ARG A 83 11.00 -10.73 38.52
C ARG A 83 9.83 -10.54 39.49
N LEU A 84 8.61 -10.45 38.99
CA LEU A 84 7.39 -10.37 39.80
C LEU A 84 7.22 -11.64 40.65
N ASP A 85 7.34 -12.82 40.06
CA ASP A 85 7.26 -14.10 40.77
C ASP A 85 8.32 -14.21 41.87
N ALA A 86 9.56 -13.83 41.56
CA ALA A 86 10.64 -13.81 42.56
C ALA A 86 10.34 -12.85 43.72
N THR A 87 9.84 -11.64 43.43
CA THR A 87 9.44 -10.70 44.48
C THR A 87 8.24 -11.19 45.29
N HIS A 88 7.28 -11.85 44.65
CA HIS A 88 6.10 -12.39 45.31
C HIS A 88 6.48 -13.52 46.26
N ALA A 89 7.32 -14.46 45.83
CA ALA A 89 7.83 -15.54 46.67
C ALA A 89 8.65 -15.03 47.86
N MET A 90 9.40 -13.93 47.70
CA MET A 90 10.12 -13.30 48.82
C MET A 90 9.18 -12.66 49.84
N LEU A 91 8.02 -12.15 49.42
CA LEU A 91 7.03 -11.53 50.31
C LEU A 91 6.17 -12.56 51.04
N GLU A 92 5.90 -13.74 50.44
CA GLU A 92 5.18 -14.83 51.11
C GLU A 92 6.04 -15.61 52.12
N ALA A 93 7.36 -15.47 52.07
CA ALA A 93 8.30 -16.10 52.99
C ALA A 93 8.57 -15.29 54.27
N GLN A 94 7.95 -14.11 54.44
CA GLN A 94 7.94 -13.30 55.66
C GLN A 94 6.65 -13.51 56.47
#